data_AF-A0A371XFU0-F1
#
_entry.id   AF-A0A371XFU0-F1
#
_cell.length_a   1.000
_cell.length_b   1.000
_cell.length_c   1.000
_cell.angle_alpha   90.00
_cell.angle_beta   90.00
_cell.angle_gamma   90.00
#
_symmetry.space_group_name_H-M   'P 1'
#
loop_
_entity.id
_entity.type
_entity.pdbx_description
1 polymer ?
#
loop_
_entity_poly.entity_id
_entity_poly.type
_entity_poly.pdbx_seq_one_letter_code
_entity_poly.pdbx_strand_id
1 'polypeptide(L)'
;MEKRPAILDNWDEIQHDPVSMPPSDFTGMKKSEVVEAIVEWFFENFEDPAETTPYESAEGGYQYIWGGPYDAREIIESVFEDTASKAAVEDAVNQIQRGGFDWVPNSNRLQPPDEDDLEHEFTASELHSEMLNQISQFEDAISQIPPATPGIGHNNPPEEIDPLVEQVDLQDIMNSVAVLKAQPVEPEDGGKAATAAITRLKEWAVKLGGYVTKQADNFITEAVKEAGKQFGRWGTRAALVVIGTRLLSLTDVASQWLEAIGHNLPF
;
A
#
# COMPACT_ATOMS: atom_id res chain seq x y z
N MET A 1 -1.25 10.86 -40.57
CA MET A 1 -0.80 10.62 -39.18
C MET A 1 0.70 10.76 -39.19
N GLU A 2 1.23 11.68 -38.41
CA GLU A 2 2.66 11.82 -38.16
C GLU A 2 3.16 10.52 -37.50
N LYS A 3 4.32 10.03 -37.92
CA LYS A 3 4.84 8.74 -37.43
C LYS A 3 5.53 8.98 -36.09
N ARG A 4 5.22 8.15 -35.08
CA ARG A 4 5.89 8.18 -33.77
C ARG A 4 7.42 8.06 -33.96
N PRO A 5 8.21 8.99 -33.40
CA PRO A 5 9.66 8.90 -33.41
C PRO A 5 10.13 7.64 -32.67
N ALA A 6 10.98 6.82 -33.31
CA ALA A 6 11.48 5.58 -32.73
C ALA A 6 12.39 5.81 -31.49
N ILE A 7 12.91 7.02 -31.31
CA ILE A 7 13.71 7.37 -30.14
C ILE A 7 12.88 7.27 -28.85
N LEU A 8 11.56 7.48 -28.92
CA LEU A 8 10.67 7.42 -27.76
C LEU A 8 10.60 6.02 -27.15
N ASP A 9 10.81 4.98 -27.96
CA ASP A 9 10.76 3.58 -27.53
C ASP A 9 11.85 3.26 -26.49
N ASN A 10 12.88 4.11 -26.34
CA ASN A 10 13.91 3.98 -25.31
C ASN A 10 13.41 4.27 -23.88
N TRP A 11 12.28 4.96 -23.73
CA TRP A 11 11.68 5.34 -22.45
C TRP A 11 10.24 4.85 -22.29
N ASP A 12 9.85 3.89 -23.14
CA ASP A 12 8.61 3.15 -22.94
C ASP A 12 8.85 2.05 -21.91
N GLU A 13 8.05 2.07 -20.85
CA GLU A 13 8.04 1.03 -19.84
C GLU A 13 6.82 0.15 -20.06
N ILE A 14 6.98 -1.16 -19.86
CA ILE A 14 5.92 -2.15 -20.13
C ILE A 14 4.63 -1.82 -19.34
N GLN A 15 4.80 -1.30 -18.13
CA GLN A 15 3.71 -0.98 -17.21
C GLN A 15 3.09 0.40 -17.45
N HIS A 16 3.52 1.13 -18.49
CA HIS A 16 3.03 2.46 -18.80
C HIS A 16 2.54 2.57 -20.24
N ASP A 17 1.53 3.39 -20.43
CA ASP A 17 1.15 3.88 -21.74
C ASP A 17 2.37 4.51 -22.42
N PRO A 18 2.56 4.30 -23.73
CA PRO A 18 3.73 4.81 -24.43
C PRO A 18 3.87 6.33 -24.30
N VAL A 19 5.12 6.83 -24.27
CA VAL A 19 5.43 8.27 -24.17
C VAL A 19 4.62 9.07 -25.21
N SER A 20 4.02 10.19 -24.81
CA SER A 20 3.19 11.02 -25.68
C SER A 20 4.00 11.61 -26.85
N MET A 21 3.34 11.93 -27.96
CA MET A 21 3.99 12.53 -29.12
C MET A 21 4.58 13.92 -28.76
N PRO A 22 5.89 14.15 -28.93
CA PRO A 22 6.49 15.43 -28.65
C PRO A 22 6.03 16.49 -29.66
N PRO A 23 5.94 17.77 -29.26
CA PRO A 23 5.74 18.86 -30.20
C PRO A 23 6.93 18.95 -31.17
N SER A 24 6.63 19.01 -32.48
CA SER A 24 7.65 18.96 -33.54
C SER A 24 7.72 20.23 -34.41
N ASP A 25 6.63 21.01 -34.49
CA ASP A 25 6.56 22.25 -35.27
C ASP A 25 6.60 23.49 -34.36
N PHE A 26 7.75 24.14 -34.33
CA PHE A 26 7.97 25.39 -33.60
C PHE A 26 8.01 26.63 -34.52
N THR A 27 7.50 26.51 -35.75
CA THR A 27 7.61 27.58 -36.74
C THR A 27 6.92 28.86 -36.27
N GLY A 28 7.68 29.95 -36.16
CA GLY A 28 7.15 31.26 -35.77
C GLY A 28 6.91 31.43 -34.27
N MET A 29 7.20 30.42 -33.44
CA MET A 29 7.12 30.53 -31.99
C MET A 29 8.33 31.27 -31.41
N LYS A 30 8.12 31.95 -30.28
CA LYS A 30 9.21 32.54 -29.49
C LYS A 30 9.90 31.44 -28.71
N LYS A 31 11.19 31.65 -28.41
CA LYS A 31 11.99 30.71 -27.59
C LYS A 31 11.28 30.32 -26.28
N SER A 32 10.66 31.28 -25.58
CA SER A 32 9.95 31.00 -24.32
C SER A 32 8.75 30.07 -24.51
N GLU A 33 8.03 30.20 -25.62
CA GLU A 33 6.86 29.35 -25.93
C GLU A 33 7.33 27.93 -26.31
N VAL A 34 8.46 27.81 -27.00
CA VAL A 34 9.10 26.51 -27.29
C VAL A 34 9.56 25.84 -25.99
N VAL A 35 10.22 26.59 -25.10
CA VAL A 35 10.66 26.08 -23.79
C VAL A 35 9.45 25.58 -22.98
N GLU A 36 8.38 26.36 -22.92
CA GLU A 36 7.16 25.98 -22.20
C GLU A 36 6.56 24.70 -22.76
N ALA A 37 6.45 24.56 -24.08
CA ALA A 37 5.93 23.35 -24.73
C ALA A 37 6.80 22.10 -24.45
N ILE A 38 8.13 22.23 -24.45
CA ILE A 38 9.05 21.13 -24.12
C ILE A 38 8.89 20.72 -22.65
N VAL A 39 8.79 21.70 -21.74
CA VAL A 39 8.65 21.47 -20.30
C VAL A 39 7.30 20.83 -19.98
N GLU A 40 6.21 21.30 -20.60
CA GLU A 40 4.87 20.74 -20.44
C GLU A 40 4.82 19.28 -20.91
N TRP A 41 5.38 18.99 -22.09
CA TRP A 41 5.49 17.62 -22.58
C TRP A 41 6.33 16.73 -21.64
N PHE A 42 7.41 17.25 -21.05
CA PHE A 42 8.20 16.48 -20.09
C PHE A 42 7.36 16.08 -18.86
N PHE A 43 6.64 17.03 -18.25
CA PHE A 43 5.84 16.76 -17.06
C PHE A 43 4.54 15.99 -17.33
N GLU A 44 4.07 15.96 -18.57
CA GLU A 44 3.03 15.01 -19.00
C GLU A 44 3.53 13.56 -18.95
N ASN A 45 4.82 13.35 -19.22
CA ASN A 45 5.40 12.01 -19.40
C ASN A 45 6.25 11.51 -18.24
N PHE A 46 6.79 12.41 -17.42
CA PHE A 46 7.67 12.13 -16.30
C PHE A 46 7.29 12.97 -15.07
N GLU A 47 7.65 12.47 -13.88
CA GLU A 47 7.40 13.15 -12.60
C GLU A 47 8.57 12.96 -11.62
N ASP A 48 8.55 13.74 -10.54
CA ASP A 48 9.53 13.63 -9.45
C ASP A 48 9.31 12.29 -8.71
N PRO A 49 10.37 11.50 -8.43
CA PRO A 49 10.26 10.26 -7.67
C PRO A 49 9.52 10.42 -6.33
N ALA A 50 9.57 11.60 -5.70
CA ALA A 50 8.88 11.90 -4.46
C ALA A 50 7.35 11.79 -4.53
N GLU A 51 6.75 11.86 -5.73
CA GLU A 51 5.30 11.83 -5.90
C GLU A 51 4.73 10.43 -5.69
N THR A 52 5.31 9.42 -6.35
CA THR A 52 4.78 8.06 -6.34
C THR A 52 5.77 6.98 -5.95
N THR A 53 7.09 7.22 -6.08
CA THR A 53 8.09 6.17 -5.90
C THR A 53 8.27 5.81 -4.42
N PRO A 54 8.15 4.52 -4.04
CA PRO A 54 8.32 4.10 -2.65
C PRO A 54 9.72 4.49 -2.12
N TYR A 55 9.77 4.96 -0.88
CA TYR A 55 11.00 5.38 -0.22
C TYR A 55 11.29 4.50 1.01
N GLU A 56 12.46 3.84 1.02
CA GLU A 56 12.92 3.08 2.18
C GLU A 56 13.68 3.99 3.13
N SER A 57 13.12 4.18 4.33
CA SER A 57 13.63 5.11 5.33
C SER A 57 14.82 4.57 6.15
N ALA A 58 15.01 3.25 6.22
CA ALA A 58 16.09 2.64 6.99
C ALA A 58 17.47 2.80 6.33
N GLU A 59 17.54 2.61 5.01
CA GLU A 59 18.77 2.77 4.22
C GLU A 59 18.82 4.11 3.48
N GLY A 60 17.67 4.77 3.30
CA GLY A 60 17.52 6.05 2.63
C GLY A 60 17.63 5.92 1.11
N GLY A 61 16.49 5.77 0.42
CA GLY A 61 16.46 5.79 -1.05
C GLY A 61 15.11 5.44 -1.67
N TYR A 62 14.90 5.95 -2.88
CA TYR A 62 13.78 5.60 -3.73
C TYR A 62 13.95 4.20 -4.34
N GLN A 63 12.85 3.47 -4.45
CA GLN A 63 12.77 2.15 -5.07
C GLN A 63 12.13 2.28 -6.45
N TYR A 64 12.94 2.32 -7.51
CA TYR A 64 12.52 2.55 -8.89
C TYR A 64 11.86 1.31 -9.53
N ILE A 65 10.75 0.86 -8.96
CA ILE A 65 10.03 -0.35 -9.40
C ILE A 65 9.23 -0.19 -10.69
N TRP A 66 9.08 1.06 -11.16
CA TRP A 66 8.28 1.44 -12.32
C TRP A 66 9.11 2.10 -13.43
N GLY A 67 10.43 1.95 -13.38
CA GLY A 67 11.37 2.58 -14.31
C GLY A 67 12.13 3.76 -13.70
N GLY A 68 13.16 4.21 -14.41
CA GLY A 68 14.09 5.25 -13.96
C GLY A 68 15.20 4.74 -13.03
N PRO A 69 15.96 5.66 -12.38
CA PRO A 69 15.89 7.10 -12.57
C PRO A 69 16.42 7.50 -13.95
N TYR A 70 15.73 8.41 -14.62
CA TYR A 70 16.18 8.98 -15.90
C TYR A 70 16.73 10.39 -15.72
N ASP A 71 17.64 10.76 -16.61
CA ASP A 71 18.18 12.11 -16.71
C ASP A 71 17.34 12.95 -17.69
N ALA A 72 16.79 14.07 -17.21
CA ALA A 72 16.00 14.99 -18.04
C ALA A 72 16.78 15.53 -19.24
N ARG A 73 18.09 15.78 -19.11
CA ARG A 73 18.93 16.27 -20.22
C ARG A 73 19.01 15.21 -21.32
N GLU A 74 19.25 13.95 -20.96
CA GLU A 74 19.36 12.86 -21.94
C GLU A 74 18.06 12.72 -22.76
N ILE A 75 16.91 12.76 -22.09
CA ILE A 75 15.59 12.70 -22.74
C ILE A 75 15.39 13.91 -23.66
N ILE A 76 15.54 15.12 -23.13
CA ILE A 76 15.19 16.35 -23.85
C ILE A 76 16.15 16.61 -25.02
N GLU A 77 17.46 16.36 -24.86
CA GLU A 77 18.41 16.48 -25.96
C GLU A 77 18.09 15.46 -27.06
N SER A 78 17.86 14.19 -26.71
CA SER A 78 17.59 13.14 -27.70
C SER A 78 16.27 13.34 -28.47
N VAL A 79 15.24 13.91 -27.82
CA VAL A 79 13.91 14.10 -28.43
C VAL A 79 13.84 15.39 -29.26
N PHE A 80 14.51 16.46 -28.82
CA PHE A 80 14.33 17.79 -29.40
C PHE A 80 15.56 18.36 -30.11
N GLU A 81 16.69 17.65 -30.21
CA GLU A 81 17.90 18.17 -30.88
C GLU A 81 17.67 18.59 -32.34
N ASP A 82 16.78 17.90 -33.04
CA ASP A 82 16.49 18.12 -34.47
C ASP A 82 15.33 19.11 -34.70
N THR A 83 14.47 19.32 -33.71
CA THR A 83 13.23 20.12 -33.86
C THR A 83 13.35 21.50 -33.19
N ALA A 84 14.06 21.60 -32.06
CA ALA A 84 14.20 22.84 -31.30
C ALA A 84 15.62 23.39 -31.35
N SER A 85 15.76 24.70 -31.14
CA SER A 85 17.09 25.31 -31.04
C SER A 85 17.82 24.86 -29.77
N LYS A 86 19.15 24.65 -29.84
CA LYS A 86 19.98 24.29 -28.67
C LYS A 86 19.78 25.19 -27.45
N ALA A 87 19.55 26.48 -27.67
CA ALA A 87 19.30 27.43 -26.58
C ALA A 87 17.93 27.21 -25.89
N ALA A 88 16.91 26.75 -26.63
CA ALA A 88 15.61 26.41 -26.06
C ALA A 88 15.69 25.07 -25.30
N VAL A 89 16.36 24.07 -25.88
CA VAL A 89 16.63 22.77 -25.25
C VAL A 89 17.35 22.97 -23.90
N GLU A 90 18.44 23.75 -23.90
CA GLU A 90 19.19 24.05 -22.68
C GLU A 90 18.35 24.79 -21.63
N ASP A 91 17.54 25.77 -22.04
CA ASP A 91 16.66 26.51 -21.12
C ASP A 91 15.58 25.60 -20.51
N ALA A 92 15.01 24.68 -21.29
CA ALA A 92 14.02 23.71 -20.84
C ALA A 92 14.62 22.72 -19.83
N VAL A 93 15.78 22.14 -20.15
CA VAL A 93 16.52 21.25 -19.23
C VAL A 93 16.82 21.96 -17.91
N ASN A 94 17.33 23.19 -17.96
CA ASN A 94 17.59 23.99 -16.77
C ASN A 94 16.33 24.33 -15.96
N GLN A 95 15.16 24.42 -16.60
CA GLN A 95 13.90 24.66 -15.91
C GLN A 95 13.40 23.39 -15.22
N ILE A 96 13.45 22.24 -15.89
CA ILE A 96 13.08 20.92 -15.35
C ILE A 96 13.98 20.57 -14.16
N GLN A 97 15.31 20.66 -14.35
CA GLN A 97 16.30 20.25 -13.33
C GLN A 97 16.32 21.11 -12.06
N ARG A 98 15.49 22.16 -11.96
CA ARG A 98 15.24 22.85 -10.69
C ARG A 98 14.44 22.00 -9.71
N GLY A 99 13.65 21.04 -10.21
CA GLY A 99 12.91 20.08 -9.38
C GLY A 99 13.78 18.93 -8.87
N GLY A 100 14.74 18.49 -9.69
CA GLY A 100 15.62 17.37 -9.35
C GLY A 100 16.39 16.87 -10.57
N PHE A 101 17.26 15.90 -10.37
CA PHE A 101 18.04 15.27 -11.44
C PHE A 101 17.51 13.88 -11.83
N ASP A 102 16.78 13.25 -10.92
CA ASP A 102 16.21 11.92 -11.11
C ASP A 102 14.74 12.05 -11.45
N TRP A 103 14.31 11.36 -12.51
CA TRP A 103 12.93 11.40 -13.01
C TRP A 103 12.41 9.99 -13.24
N VAL A 104 11.12 9.79 -12.99
CA VAL A 104 10.40 8.54 -13.22
C VAL A 104 9.27 8.77 -14.22
N PRO A 105 8.74 7.72 -14.90
CA PRO A 105 7.54 7.86 -15.70
C PRO A 105 6.38 8.47 -14.91
N ASN A 106 5.56 9.28 -15.56
CA ASN A 106 4.40 9.90 -14.92
C ASN A 106 3.36 8.84 -14.59
N SER A 107 2.84 8.91 -13.36
CA SER A 107 1.86 7.95 -12.84
C SER A 107 0.53 7.94 -13.59
N ASN A 108 0.17 9.02 -14.30
CA ASN A 108 -1.01 9.05 -15.16
C ASN A 108 -0.90 8.11 -16.37
N ARG A 109 0.32 7.68 -16.71
CA ARG A 109 0.56 6.69 -17.76
C ARG A 109 0.55 5.27 -17.23
N LEU A 110 0.49 5.03 -15.91
CA LEU A 110 0.46 3.67 -15.38
C LEU A 110 -0.73 2.92 -15.99
N GLN A 111 -0.42 1.83 -16.69
CA GLN A 111 -1.44 0.91 -17.13
C GLN A 111 -1.97 0.17 -15.91
N PRO A 112 -3.29 -0.09 -15.84
CA PRO A 112 -3.76 -1.10 -14.91
C PRO A 112 -2.96 -2.39 -15.20
N PRO A 113 -2.56 -3.14 -14.17
CA PRO A 113 -1.93 -4.43 -14.39
C PRO A 113 -2.83 -5.24 -15.33
N ASP A 114 -2.22 -5.93 -16.30
CA ASP A 114 -2.96 -6.79 -17.22
C ASP A 114 -3.86 -7.73 -16.39
N GLU A 115 -5.10 -7.98 -16.84
CA GLU A 115 -6.01 -8.90 -16.13
C GLU A 115 -5.35 -10.28 -15.94
N ASP A 116 -4.48 -10.69 -16.87
CA ASP A 116 -3.65 -11.91 -16.78
C ASP A 116 -2.52 -11.80 -15.72
N ASP A 117 -2.00 -10.61 -15.43
CA ASP A 117 -1.00 -10.35 -14.36
C ASP A 117 -1.69 -10.19 -12.98
N LEU A 118 -2.98 -9.86 -12.96
CA LEU A 118 -3.84 -9.90 -11.77
C LEU A 118 -4.25 -11.32 -11.37
N GLU A 119 -4.01 -12.33 -12.23
CA GLU A 119 -4.30 -13.75 -11.99
C GLU A 119 -3.10 -14.54 -11.41
N HIS A 120 -2.34 -13.96 -10.48
CA HIS A 120 -1.83 -14.84 -9.43
C HIS A 120 -2.98 -15.10 -8.45
N GLU A 121 -3.93 -15.96 -8.86
CA GLU A 121 -4.77 -16.68 -7.89
C GLU A 121 -3.79 -17.36 -6.94
N PHE A 122 -3.58 -16.76 -5.77
CA PHE A 122 -2.77 -17.37 -4.74
C PHE A 122 -3.32 -18.77 -4.51
N THR A 123 -2.45 -19.77 -4.61
CA THR A 123 -2.88 -21.15 -4.39
C THR A 123 -3.47 -21.27 -2.99
N ALA A 124 -4.38 -22.23 -2.78
CA ALA A 124 -4.89 -22.53 -1.45
C ALA A 124 -3.76 -22.75 -0.42
N SER A 125 -2.61 -23.28 -0.85
CA SER A 125 -1.43 -23.46 0.00
C SER A 125 -0.76 -22.13 0.39
N GLU A 126 -0.67 -21.16 -0.52
CA GLU A 126 -0.10 -19.84 -0.25
C GLU A 126 -1.00 -19.02 0.67
N LEU A 127 -2.31 -19.02 0.40
CA LEU A 127 -3.31 -18.36 1.25
C LEU A 127 -3.38 -19.00 2.64
N HIS A 128 -3.29 -20.34 2.73
CA HIS A 128 -3.21 -21.03 4.01
C HIS A 128 -1.94 -20.65 4.79
N SER A 129 -0.80 -20.55 4.11
CA SER A 129 0.46 -20.13 4.74
C SER A 129 0.39 -18.70 5.24
N GLU A 130 -0.19 -17.78 4.46
CA GLU A 130 -0.38 -16.39 4.88
C GLU A 130 -1.41 -16.26 6.01
N MET A 131 -2.48 -17.06 5.99
CA MET A 131 -3.41 -17.14 7.12
C MET A 131 -2.67 -17.53 8.42
N LEU A 132 -1.81 -18.56 8.38
CA LEU A 132 -1.03 -18.97 9.55
C LEU A 132 -0.04 -17.88 10.01
N ASN A 133 0.54 -17.14 9.07
CA ASN A 133 1.39 -15.99 9.37
C ASN A 133 0.61 -14.86 10.09
N GLN A 134 -0.58 -14.50 9.59
CA GLN A 134 -1.45 -13.53 10.25
C GLN A 134 -1.91 -13.99 11.65
N ILE A 135 -2.18 -15.30 11.82
CA ILE A 135 -2.47 -15.88 13.13
C ILE A 135 -1.29 -15.71 14.09
N SER A 136 -0.05 -15.97 13.65
CA SER A 136 1.15 -15.78 14.48
C SER A 136 1.29 -14.32 14.91
N GLN A 137 1.15 -13.37 13.96
CA GLN A 137 1.23 -11.94 14.26
C GLN A 137 0.12 -11.46 15.21
N PHE A 138 -1.08 -12.05 15.11
CA PHE A 138 -2.18 -11.79 16.02
C PHE A 138 -1.91 -12.31 17.44
N GLU A 139 -1.41 -13.55 17.58
CA GLU A 139 -1.03 -14.14 18.86
C GLU A 139 0.12 -13.38 19.54
N ASP A 140 1.11 -12.95 18.76
CA ASP A 140 2.21 -12.12 19.23
C ASP A 140 1.69 -10.77 19.72
N ALA A 141 0.82 -10.11 18.95
CA ALA A 141 0.21 -8.84 19.35
C ALA A 141 -0.58 -8.96 20.67
N ILE A 142 -1.33 -10.05 20.87
CA ILE A 142 -2.02 -10.32 22.14
C ILE A 142 -1.02 -10.53 23.28
N SER A 143 0.06 -11.27 23.05
CA SER A 143 1.07 -11.58 24.07
C SER A 143 1.83 -10.34 24.55
N GLN A 144 1.91 -9.30 23.72
CA GLN A 144 2.49 -8.01 24.09
C GLN A 144 1.52 -7.11 24.90
N ILE A 145 0.25 -7.49 25.07
CA ILE A 145 -0.71 -6.74 25.89
C ILE A 145 -0.39 -6.99 27.37
N PRO A 146 0.00 -5.95 28.16
CA PRO A 146 0.28 -6.12 29.57
C PRO A 146 -0.98 -6.56 30.33
N PRO A 147 -0.87 -7.48 31.31
CA PRO A 147 -2.00 -7.87 32.14
C PRO A 147 -2.54 -6.64 32.89
N ALA A 148 -3.86 -6.54 33.02
CA ALA A 148 -4.49 -5.49 33.83
C ALA A 148 -4.00 -5.60 35.27
N THR A 149 -3.06 -4.75 35.68
CA THR A 149 -2.59 -4.71 37.06
C THR A 149 -3.74 -4.30 37.99
N PRO A 150 -4.12 -5.11 38.98
CA PRO A 150 -5.02 -4.67 40.05
C PRO A 150 -4.34 -3.50 40.76
N GLY A 151 -4.89 -2.30 40.65
CA GLY A 151 -4.27 -1.08 41.16
C GLY A 151 -4.08 -1.12 42.67
N ILE A 152 -2.85 -1.33 43.13
CA ILE A 152 -2.45 -0.90 44.48
C ILE A 152 -2.30 0.64 44.42
N GLY A 153 -3.39 1.31 44.79
CA GLY A 153 -3.41 2.62 45.42
C GLY A 153 -2.67 3.77 44.71
N HIS A 154 -3.25 4.31 43.64
CA HIS A 154 -3.14 5.74 43.31
C HIS A 154 -4.53 6.19 42.84
N ASN A 155 -5.10 7.19 43.49
CA ASN A 155 -6.46 7.69 43.34
C ASN A 155 -6.66 8.46 42.01
N ASN A 156 -6.29 7.84 40.88
CA ASN A 156 -6.70 8.34 39.58
C ASN A 156 -8.22 8.12 39.48
N PRO A 157 -9.01 9.14 39.09
CA PRO A 157 -10.43 8.95 38.85
C PRO A 157 -10.60 7.82 37.83
N PRO A 158 -11.57 6.90 38.01
CA PRO A 158 -11.79 5.83 37.05
C PRO A 158 -12.07 6.48 35.69
N GLU A 159 -11.21 6.18 34.70
CA GLU A 159 -11.54 6.47 33.33
C GLU A 159 -12.86 5.74 33.02
N GLU A 160 -13.78 6.41 32.32
CA GLU A 160 -14.97 5.74 31.80
C GLU A 160 -14.49 4.56 30.94
N ILE A 161 -14.71 3.35 31.43
CA ILE A 161 -14.36 2.13 30.70
C ILE A 161 -15.20 2.17 29.43
N ASP A 162 -14.53 2.14 28.29
CA ASP A 162 -15.22 2.09 27.01
C ASP A 162 -16.12 0.84 27.02
N PRO A 163 -17.45 0.97 26.82
CA PRO A 163 -18.35 -0.17 26.89
C PRO A 163 -17.96 -1.32 25.95
N LEU A 164 -17.20 -1.04 24.89
CA LEU A 164 -16.68 -2.07 24.00
C LEU A 164 -15.58 -2.91 24.64
N VAL A 165 -14.74 -2.33 25.51
CA VAL A 165 -13.67 -3.05 26.25
C VAL A 165 -14.27 -4.16 27.12
N GLU A 166 -15.40 -3.91 27.77
CA GLU A 166 -16.08 -4.91 28.59
C GLU A 166 -16.80 -5.98 27.76
N GLN A 167 -17.14 -5.65 26.51
CA GLN A 167 -17.84 -6.55 25.61
C GLN A 167 -16.91 -7.47 24.85
N VAL A 168 -15.64 -7.10 24.62
CA VAL A 168 -14.70 -7.90 23.84
C VAL A 168 -14.39 -9.21 24.55
N ASP A 169 -14.78 -10.32 23.92
CA ASP A 169 -14.48 -11.67 24.38
C ASP A 169 -13.21 -12.18 23.70
N LEU A 170 -12.05 -11.87 24.29
CA LEU A 170 -10.76 -12.34 23.79
C LEU A 170 -10.67 -13.87 23.78
N GLN A 171 -11.36 -14.57 24.69
CA GLN A 171 -11.34 -16.01 24.75
C GLN A 171 -12.09 -16.61 23.55
N ASP A 172 -13.25 -16.07 23.19
CA ASP A 172 -14.00 -16.47 22.00
C ASP A 172 -13.22 -16.22 20.70
N ILE A 173 -12.54 -15.06 20.61
CA ILE A 173 -11.66 -14.74 19.49
C ILE A 173 -10.51 -15.75 19.41
N MET A 174 -9.80 -16.01 20.52
CA MET A 174 -8.68 -16.95 20.55
C MET A 174 -9.11 -18.39 20.25
N ASN A 175 -10.30 -18.81 20.71
CA ASN A 175 -10.85 -20.12 20.38
C ASN A 175 -11.10 -20.25 18.88
N SER A 176 -11.66 -19.21 18.24
CA SER A 176 -11.91 -19.19 16.80
C SER A 176 -10.61 -19.15 15.99
N VAL A 177 -9.59 -18.41 16.45
CA VAL A 177 -8.24 -18.42 15.87
C VAL A 177 -7.59 -19.80 15.98
N ALA A 178 -7.73 -20.47 17.12
CA ALA A 178 -7.20 -21.82 17.31
C ALA A 178 -7.85 -22.84 16.35
N VAL A 179 -9.15 -22.69 16.06
CA VAL A 179 -9.83 -23.52 15.05
C VAL A 179 -9.24 -23.33 13.66
N LEU A 180 -8.94 -22.09 13.25
CA LEU A 180 -8.29 -21.81 11.96
C LEU A 180 -6.85 -22.32 11.90
N LYS A 181 -6.09 -22.13 12.98
CA LYS A 181 -4.70 -22.59 13.09
C LYS A 181 -4.56 -24.12 12.96
N ALA A 182 -5.58 -24.85 13.40
CA ALA A 182 -5.62 -26.30 13.33
C ALA A 182 -6.06 -26.86 11.96
N GLN A 183 -6.50 -26.01 11.03
CA GLN A 183 -6.94 -26.47 9.71
C GLN A 183 -5.74 -26.93 8.87
N PRO A 184 -5.81 -28.09 8.20
CA PRO A 184 -4.89 -28.39 7.11
C PRO A 184 -5.20 -27.52 5.89
N VAL A 185 -4.29 -27.49 4.89
CA VAL A 185 -4.50 -26.74 3.64
C VAL A 185 -5.83 -27.13 2.97
N GLU A 186 -6.16 -28.42 2.96
CA GLU A 186 -7.44 -28.97 2.50
C GLU A 186 -8.14 -29.71 3.65
N PRO A 187 -9.15 -29.11 4.31
CA PRO A 187 -9.88 -29.74 5.41
C PRO A 187 -10.79 -30.88 4.95
N GLU A 188 -10.74 -32.01 5.66
CA GLU A 188 -11.60 -33.18 5.38
C GLU A 188 -13.10 -32.88 5.47
N ASP A 189 -13.49 -31.87 6.25
CA ASP A 189 -14.88 -31.44 6.44
C ASP A 189 -15.37 -30.44 5.38
N GLY A 190 -14.53 -30.11 4.39
CA GLY A 190 -14.80 -29.07 3.40
C GLY A 190 -14.83 -27.66 4.02
N GLY A 191 -13.96 -27.39 4.99
CA GLY A 191 -13.83 -26.06 5.59
C GLY A 191 -15.02 -25.62 6.43
N LYS A 192 -15.88 -26.53 6.90
CA LYS A 192 -17.05 -26.18 7.74
C LYS A 192 -16.63 -25.59 9.08
N ALA A 193 -15.65 -26.21 9.74
CA ALA A 193 -15.09 -25.69 10.99
C ALA A 193 -14.44 -24.31 10.77
N ALA A 194 -13.69 -24.15 9.68
CA ALA A 194 -13.09 -22.89 9.28
C ALA A 194 -14.14 -21.80 9.00
N THR A 195 -15.21 -22.12 8.28
CA THR A 195 -16.32 -21.21 7.98
C THR A 195 -17.01 -20.70 9.25
N ALA A 196 -17.23 -21.59 10.22
CA ALA A 196 -17.81 -21.20 11.51
C ALA A 196 -16.88 -20.26 12.29
N ALA A 197 -15.59 -20.55 12.31
CA ALA A 197 -14.58 -19.71 12.95
C ALA A 197 -14.45 -18.33 12.28
N ILE A 198 -14.38 -18.28 10.94
CA ILE A 198 -14.31 -17.02 10.18
C ILE A 198 -15.55 -16.17 10.41
N THR A 199 -16.75 -16.76 10.41
CA THR A 199 -17.99 -16.04 10.71
C THR A 199 -17.92 -15.37 12.09
N ARG A 200 -17.46 -16.09 13.12
CA ARG A 200 -17.28 -15.53 14.48
C ARG A 200 -16.23 -14.43 14.52
N LEU A 201 -15.10 -14.62 13.85
CA LEU A 201 -14.04 -13.60 13.79
C LEU A 201 -14.51 -12.35 13.04
N LYS A 202 -15.31 -12.49 11.97
CA LYS A 202 -15.91 -11.36 11.24
C LYS A 202 -16.87 -10.56 12.12
N GLU A 203 -17.69 -11.19 12.96
CA GLU A 203 -18.55 -10.50 13.93
C GLU A 203 -17.72 -9.58 14.85
N TRP A 204 -16.56 -10.04 15.32
CA TRP A 204 -15.64 -9.25 16.13
C TRP A 204 -14.87 -8.21 15.33
N ALA A 205 -14.43 -8.54 14.11
CA ALA A 205 -13.72 -7.64 13.21
C ALA A 205 -14.56 -6.41 12.87
N VAL A 206 -15.87 -6.59 12.63
CA VAL A 206 -16.80 -5.47 12.39
C VAL A 206 -16.96 -4.59 13.62
N LYS A 207 -17.15 -5.20 14.80
CA LYS A 207 -17.29 -4.45 16.08
C LYS A 207 -16.04 -3.63 16.39
N LEU A 208 -14.86 -4.24 16.26
CA LEU A 208 -13.58 -3.60 16.52
C LEU A 208 -13.18 -2.62 15.40
N GLY A 209 -13.49 -2.90 14.14
CA GLY A 209 -13.26 -1.98 13.01
C GLY A 209 -14.10 -0.70 13.12
N GLY A 210 -15.36 -0.83 13.56
CA GLY A 210 -16.20 0.32 13.91
C GLY A 210 -15.67 1.16 15.09
N TYR A 211 -14.81 0.58 15.93
CA TYR A 211 -14.11 1.28 16.99
C TYR A 211 -12.81 1.94 16.49
N VAL A 212 -11.99 1.21 15.73
CA VAL A 212 -10.78 1.71 15.08
C VAL A 212 -11.08 2.98 14.27
N THR A 213 -12.13 2.94 13.43
CA THR A 213 -12.55 4.09 12.61
C THR A 213 -12.94 5.31 13.44
N LYS A 214 -13.60 5.12 14.59
CA LYS A 214 -13.95 6.23 15.52
C LYS A 214 -12.74 6.78 16.28
N GLN A 215 -11.69 5.99 16.43
CA GLN A 215 -10.45 6.38 17.12
C GLN A 215 -9.34 6.80 16.16
N ALA A 216 -9.59 6.81 14.84
CA ALA A 216 -8.63 7.12 13.79
C ALA A 216 -7.95 8.50 13.96
N ASP A 217 -8.72 9.53 14.35
CA ASP A 217 -8.20 10.88 14.61
C ASP A 217 -7.24 10.96 15.82
N ASN A 218 -7.27 9.96 16.71
CA ASN A 218 -6.50 9.96 17.95
C ASN A 218 -5.23 9.09 17.91
N PHE A 219 -5.08 8.17 16.94
CA PHE A 219 -4.12 7.05 17.05
C PHE A 219 -3.23 6.75 15.83
N ILE A 220 -3.43 7.40 14.67
CA ILE A 220 -2.76 6.97 13.43
C ILE A 220 -1.23 7.12 13.43
N THR A 221 -0.63 8.03 14.23
CA THR A 221 0.81 8.31 14.08
C THR A 221 1.74 7.50 14.99
N GLU A 222 1.31 7.10 16.19
CA GLU A 222 2.22 6.55 17.22
C GLU A 222 2.00 5.06 17.51
N ALA A 223 0.77 4.55 17.46
CA ALA A 223 0.48 3.16 17.84
C ALA A 223 1.07 2.10 16.90
N VAL A 224 1.19 2.43 15.61
CA VAL A 224 1.81 1.55 14.60
C VAL A 224 3.34 1.62 14.63
N LYS A 225 3.91 2.79 14.98
CA LYS A 225 5.37 3.01 15.05
C LYS A 225 6.03 2.46 16.33
N GLU A 226 5.29 2.36 17.43
CA GLU A 226 5.84 2.08 18.76
C GLU A 226 5.57 0.67 19.31
N ALA A 227 5.28 -0.30 18.44
CA ALA A 227 5.02 -1.71 18.81
C ALA A 227 6.18 -2.41 19.57
N GLY A 228 7.32 -1.73 19.81
CA GLY A 228 8.44 -2.25 20.58
C GLY A 228 8.81 -1.50 21.87
N LYS A 229 8.38 -0.24 22.13
CA LYS A 229 8.98 0.56 23.25
C LYS A 229 8.02 1.36 24.13
N GLN A 230 6.75 1.58 23.79
CA GLN A 230 5.85 2.44 24.60
C GLN A 230 4.50 1.81 25.02
N PHE A 231 4.31 0.50 24.88
CA PHE A 231 3.02 -0.18 25.14
C PHE A 231 2.43 0.08 26.55
N GLY A 232 3.28 0.32 27.56
CA GLY A 232 2.85 0.61 28.92
C GLY A 232 2.16 1.98 29.13
N ARG A 233 2.17 2.88 28.15
CA ARG A 233 1.65 4.26 28.28
C ARG A 233 0.23 4.47 27.77
N TRP A 234 -0.31 3.56 26.94
CA TRP A 234 -1.51 3.82 26.11
C TRP A 234 -2.76 3.00 26.49
N GLY A 235 -2.66 2.05 27.44
CA GLY A 235 -3.80 1.35 28.05
C GLY A 235 -4.59 0.40 27.13
N THR A 236 -5.70 -0.14 27.64
CA THR A 236 -6.55 -1.17 26.99
C THR A 236 -7.12 -0.75 25.64
N ARG A 237 -7.26 0.56 25.36
CA ARG A 237 -7.84 1.10 24.12
C ARG A 237 -6.93 0.92 22.91
N ALA A 238 -5.62 1.15 23.06
CA ALA A 238 -4.65 0.91 21.99
C ALA A 238 -4.55 -0.58 21.62
N ALA A 239 -4.67 -1.46 22.61
CA ALA A 239 -4.71 -2.91 22.39
C ALA A 239 -5.90 -3.32 21.52
N LEU A 240 -7.09 -2.74 21.74
CA LEU A 240 -8.27 -3.02 20.91
C LEU A 240 -8.12 -2.56 19.45
N VAL A 241 -7.42 -1.45 19.22
CA VAL A 241 -7.12 -0.98 17.86
C VAL A 241 -6.22 -2.00 17.13
N VAL A 242 -5.14 -2.43 17.78
CA VAL A 242 -4.21 -3.43 17.21
C VAL A 242 -4.94 -4.76 16.95
N ILE A 243 -5.70 -5.26 17.93
CA ILE A 243 -6.49 -6.50 17.79
C ILE A 243 -7.47 -6.36 16.62
N GLY A 244 -8.19 -5.23 16.53
CA GLY A 244 -9.16 -4.98 15.47
C GLY A 244 -8.55 -4.99 14.07
N THR A 245 -7.43 -4.28 13.87
CA THR A 245 -6.74 -4.24 12.57
C THR A 245 -6.20 -5.62 12.17
N ARG A 246 -5.57 -6.35 13.10
CA ARG A 246 -5.05 -7.70 12.84
C ARG A 246 -6.17 -8.69 12.52
N LEU A 247 -7.30 -8.57 13.22
CA LEU A 247 -8.45 -9.44 13.01
C LEU A 247 -9.09 -9.22 11.63
N LEU A 248 -9.19 -7.97 11.16
CA LEU A 248 -9.66 -7.66 9.81
C LEU A 248 -8.80 -8.35 8.74
N SER A 249 -7.47 -8.17 8.80
CA SER A 249 -6.53 -8.79 7.86
C SER A 249 -6.59 -10.33 7.91
N LEU A 250 -6.64 -10.92 9.10
CA LEU A 250 -6.77 -12.37 9.26
C LEU A 250 -8.06 -12.90 8.62
N THR A 251 -9.21 -12.25 8.86
CA THR A 251 -10.50 -12.71 8.30
C THR A 251 -10.57 -12.61 6.78
N ASP A 252 -9.85 -11.66 6.19
CA ASP A 252 -9.79 -11.46 4.74
C ASP A 252 -9.03 -12.63 4.08
N VAL A 253 -7.78 -12.84 4.49
CA VAL A 253 -6.95 -13.95 3.98
C VAL A 253 -7.59 -15.31 4.23
N ALA A 254 -8.19 -15.53 5.40
CA ALA A 254 -8.86 -16.79 5.71
C ALA A 254 -10.12 -17.01 4.84
N SER A 255 -10.80 -15.95 4.40
CA SER A 255 -11.93 -16.07 3.46
C SER A 255 -11.45 -16.40 2.05
N GLN A 256 -10.39 -15.75 1.58
CA GLN A 256 -9.78 -16.05 0.28
C GLN A 256 -9.27 -17.49 0.23
N TRP A 257 -8.65 -17.99 1.31
CA TRP A 257 -8.25 -19.39 1.42
C TRP A 257 -9.46 -20.34 1.30
N LEU A 258 -10.58 -20.05 1.96
CA LEU A 258 -11.80 -20.85 1.85
C LEU A 258 -12.38 -20.87 0.42
N GLU A 259 -12.35 -19.72 -0.25
CA GLU A 259 -12.79 -19.60 -1.64
C GLU A 259 -11.89 -20.44 -2.57
N ALA A 260 -10.57 -20.38 -2.37
CA ALA A 260 -9.59 -21.12 -3.15
C ALA A 260 -9.70 -22.66 -3.00
N ILE A 261 -10.18 -23.17 -1.85
CA ILE A 261 -10.47 -24.61 -1.68
C ILE A 261 -11.87 -25.03 -2.20
N GLY A 262 -12.60 -24.14 -2.87
CA GLY A 262 -13.86 -24.43 -3.56
C GLY A 262 -15.14 -24.14 -2.77
N HIS A 263 -15.08 -23.29 -1.73
CA HIS A 263 -16.26 -22.88 -0.95
C HIS A 263 -16.57 -21.39 -1.16
N ASN A 264 -17.39 -21.07 -2.17
CA ASN A 264 -18.06 -19.76 -2.25
C ASN A 264 -18.88 -19.55 -0.97
N LEU A 265 -18.47 -18.62 -0.11
CA LEU A 265 -19.28 -18.19 1.02
C LEU A 265 -20.57 -17.53 0.46
N PRO A 266 -21.77 -17.90 0.94
CA PRO A 266 -22.97 -17.19 0.54
C PRO A 266 -22.90 -15.75 1.07
N PHE A 267 -23.02 -14.79 0.15
CA PHE A 267 -23.19 -13.36 0.42
C PHE A 267 -24.33 -13.07 1.40
#